data_AF-K1TNN0-F1
#
_entry.id   AF-K1TNN0-F1
#
_cell.length_a   1.000
_cell.length_b   1.000
_cell.length_c   1.000
_cell.angle_alpha   90.00
_cell.angle_beta   90.00
_cell.angle_gamma   90.00
#
_symmetry.space_group_name_H-M   'P 1'
#
loop_
_entity.id
_entity.type
_entity.pdbx_description
1 polymer ?
#
loop_
_entity_poly.entity_id
_entity_poly.type
_entity_poly.pdbx_seq_one_letter_code
_entity_poly.pdbx_strand_id
1 'polypeptide(L)'
;FSAVADNLLGKEGGAWGLISARMGRKSYVTEVLESCVFAKKNDASDKVTLDLAREDSISWDEAIDKFNVAKRKVLLLREGIKKDQKLLDDFYKEREGLAKSKLDLKQLLIEKEQLNIKLNEVRTELESNEQETLEQEGEIKYIKEHSSIFKKLLILLGIGKIGRHVAEKQKYVDELIINHEDIKRRYSLAVRNTEEVCGKIENQYSIISTLEKKVQILEEKVYGNNESLKNKYKNNFADRNFYEAIKESENSQNACPWTFDEYDMAREELFFASLQVRKAFILESPYIKRNLFVYEAYNNGKYTIAEKQQMFPHLFNSLSIVIPVLSSTFASVGRFLKHAGNMSLGMLIIDESGQAVPQSALGAIYRTRRAVVVGDPLQVEPVVTIPKVLIDILADSTCVANEYKVIENSAQTFADNINEFNGMIGERQVGCPLVVHRRCIEPMFSISNLISYDNRMFNKTNKKEEYLKPENPF
;
A
#
# COMPACT_ATOMS: atom_id res chain seq x y z
N PHE A 1 -3.36 37.01 6.55
CA PHE A 1 -2.01 37.62 6.43
C PHE A 1 -1.57 37.74 4.96
N SER A 2 -2.51 37.89 4.00
CA SER A 2 -2.20 38.08 2.58
C SER A 2 -1.45 39.39 2.34
N ALA A 3 -1.93 40.51 2.91
CA ALA A 3 -1.26 41.82 2.78
C ALA A 3 0.23 41.81 3.21
N VAL A 4 0.57 41.11 4.31
CA VAL A 4 1.97 40.95 4.75
C VAL A 4 2.77 40.13 3.74
N ALA A 5 2.17 39.09 3.17
CA ALA A 5 2.81 38.28 2.14
C ALA A 5 2.98 39.05 0.82
N ASP A 6 2.00 39.85 0.41
CA ASP A 6 2.08 40.74 -0.76
C ASP A 6 3.22 41.75 -0.62
N ASN A 7 3.38 42.34 0.58
CA ASN A 7 4.48 43.24 0.88
C ASN A 7 5.84 42.53 0.73
N LEU A 8 5.98 41.30 1.25
CA LEU A 8 7.19 40.49 1.08
C LEU A 8 7.46 40.06 -0.36
N LEU A 9 6.43 39.93 -1.19
CA LEU A 9 6.56 39.61 -2.61
C LEU A 9 6.78 40.86 -3.48
N GLY A 10 6.54 42.05 -2.95
CA GLY A 10 6.48 43.30 -3.72
C GLY A 10 5.36 43.32 -4.77
N LYS A 11 4.27 42.56 -4.55
CA LYS A 11 3.15 42.43 -5.49
C LYS A 11 1.84 42.33 -4.73
N GLU A 12 1.01 43.37 -4.81
CA GLU A 12 -0.33 43.42 -4.23
C GLU A 12 -1.29 42.41 -4.92
N GLY A 13 -2.11 41.73 -4.12
CA GLY A 13 -3.05 40.70 -4.60
C GLY A 13 -2.37 39.43 -5.13
N GLY A 14 -1.05 39.28 -4.94
CA GLY A 14 -0.28 38.15 -5.44
C GLY A 14 -0.29 36.94 -4.52
N ALA A 15 -0.57 37.13 -3.22
CA ALA A 15 -0.46 36.10 -2.20
C ALA A 15 -1.82 35.76 -1.56
N TRP A 16 -2.11 34.46 -1.53
CA TRP A 16 -3.23 33.92 -0.74
C TRP A 16 -3.00 34.04 0.78
N GLY A 17 -1.75 33.96 1.23
CA GLY A 17 -1.41 34.09 2.64
C GLY A 17 0.06 33.89 2.95
N LEU A 18 0.45 34.22 4.19
CA LEU A 18 1.82 34.09 4.68
C LEU A 18 2.14 32.64 5.08
N ILE A 19 2.53 31.83 4.09
CA ILE A 19 2.85 30.40 4.25
C ILE A 19 4.35 30.15 4.12
N SER A 20 5.01 30.86 3.22
CA SER A 20 6.44 30.66 2.97
C SER A 20 7.20 31.98 2.93
N ALA A 21 8.48 31.92 3.28
CA ALA A 21 9.41 33.04 3.12
C ALA A 21 10.80 32.56 2.76
N ARG A 22 11.49 33.37 1.95
CA ARG A 22 12.89 33.16 1.58
C ARG A 22 13.79 33.64 2.72
N MET A 23 14.69 32.78 3.16
CA MET A 23 15.63 33.03 4.27
C MET A 23 17.08 32.78 3.82
N GLY A 24 18.00 32.67 4.77
CA GLY A 24 19.42 32.35 4.51
C GLY A 24 20.33 33.57 4.50
N ARG A 25 20.13 34.49 3.54
CA ARG A 25 20.89 35.74 3.48
C ARG A 25 20.40 36.72 4.54
N LYS A 26 21.32 37.48 5.15
CA LYS A 26 20.98 38.44 6.21
C LYS A 26 19.92 39.45 5.76
N SER A 27 20.01 39.95 4.53
CA SER A 27 19.03 40.89 3.96
C SER A 27 17.62 40.29 3.92
N TYR A 28 17.46 39.04 3.49
CA TYR A 28 16.16 38.37 3.45
C TYR A 28 15.60 38.12 4.85
N VAL A 29 16.46 37.74 5.80
CA VAL A 29 16.05 37.59 7.20
C VAL A 29 15.59 38.94 7.77
N THR A 30 16.31 40.02 7.48
CA THR A 30 15.93 41.38 7.90
C THR A 30 14.58 41.78 7.32
N GLU A 31 14.40 41.65 6.00
CA GLU A 31 13.14 41.96 5.30
C GLU A 31 11.95 41.19 5.91
N VAL A 32 12.09 39.88 6.11
CA VAL A 32 11.05 39.06 6.75
C VAL A 32 10.70 39.55 8.15
N LEU A 33 11.70 39.89 8.97
CA LEU A 33 11.49 40.37 10.34
C LEU A 33 10.91 41.79 10.39
N GLU A 34 11.17 42.63 9.38
CA GLU A 34 10.62 43.98 9.27
C GLU A 34 9.17 43.98 8.76
N SER A 35 8.80 43.04 7.89
CA SER A 35 7.41 42.88 7.41
C SER A 35 6.53 42.10 8.38
N CYS A 36 7.06 41.09 9.09
CA CYS A 36 6.30 40.26 10.02
C CYS A 36 6.23 40.88 11.42
N VAL A 37 5.70 42.10 11.51
CA VAL A 37 5.64 42.88 12.75
C VAL A 37 4.22 43.17 13.18
N PHE A 38 4.07 43.47 14.47
CA PHE A 38 2.86 44.05 15.05
C PHE A 38 2.99 45.57 15.13
N ALA A 39 1.87 46.29 15.03
CA ALA A 39 1.81 47.74 15.06
C ALA A 39 2.39 48.30 16.37
N LYS A 40 3.21 49.35 16.24
CA LYS A 40 3.78 50.19 17.30
C LYS A 40 3.02 51.52 17.37
N LYS A 41 3.02 52.18 18.54
CA LYS A 41 2.27 53.45 18.77
C LYS A 41 2.61 54.58 17.79
N ASN A 42 3.82 54.59 17.23
CA ASN A 42 4.32 55.63 16.33
C ASN A 42 4.49 55.13 14.89
N ASP A 43 3.93 53.96 14.55
CA ASP A 43 3.95 53.49 13.16
C ASP A 43 3.04 54.36 12.29
N ALA A 44 3.44 54.55 11.03
CA ALA A 44 2.61 55.24 10.04
C ALA A 44 1.29 54.48 9.83
N SER A 45 0.21 55.19 9.54
CA SER A 45 -1.14 54.62 9.41
C SER A 45 -1.28 53.60 8.27
N ASP A 46 -0.42 53.70 7.25
CA ASP A 46 -0.37 52.86 6.07
C ASP A 46 0.58 51.65 6.23
N LYS A 47 1.24 51.49 7.38
CA LYS A 47 2.17 50.39 7.61
C LYS A 47 1.46 49.05 7.64
N VAL A 48 1.85 48.17 6.72
CA VAL A 48 1.36 46.79 6.68
C VAL A 48 1.92 46.00 7.87
N THR A 49 1.02 45.49 8.72
CA THR A 49 1.38 44.71 9.91
C THR A 49 0.50 43.46 10.04
N LEU A 50 0.91 42.54 10.92
CA LEU A 50 0.11 41.35 11.24
C LEU A 50 -1.25 41.73 11.85
N ASP A 51 -1.35 42.87 12.53
CA ASP A 51 -2.59 43.34 13.18
C ASP A 51 -3.70 43.67 12.19
N LEU A 52 -3.39 43.99 10.93
CA LEU A 52 -4.40 44.19 9.87
C LEU A 52 -5.31 42.97 9.69
N ALA A 53 -4.82 41.78 10.03
CA ALA A 53 -5.59 40.56 9.91
C ALA A 53 -6.62 40.36 11.05
N ARG A 54 -6.67 41.26 12.05
CA ARG A 54 -7.58 41.18 13.21
C ARG A 54 -9.05 41.39 12.86
N GLU A 55 -9.36 42.32 11.95
CA GLU A 55 -10.74 42.65 11.59
C GLU A 55 -11.50 41.41 11.08
N ASP A 56 -10.84 40.62 10.23
CA ASP A 56 -11.40 39.37 9.69
C ASP A 56 -10.97 38.12 10.50
N SER A 57 -10.62 38.27 11.78
CA SER A 57 -10.23 37.12 12.63
C SER A 57 -11.33 36.72 13.60
N ILE A 58 -11.51 35.41 13.75
CA ILE A 58 -12.32 34.83 14.82
C ILE A 58 -11.50 34.70 16.10
N SER A 59 -12.17 34.58 17.25
CA SER A 59 -11.50 34.37 18.53
C SER A 59 -10.79 33.02 18.58
N TRP A 60 -9.80 32.91 19.45
CA TRP A 60 -9.09 31.66 19.71
C TRP A 60 -10.04 30.50 20.05
N ASP A 61 -10.98 30.72 20.97
CA ASP A 61 -11.93 29.68 21.40
C ASP A 61 -12.83 29.23 20.24
N GLU A 62 -13.35 30.17 19.45
CA GLU A 62 -14.16 29.85 18.26
C GLU A 62 -13.36 29.08 17.20
N ALA A 63 -12.10 29.47 16.99
CA ALA A 63 -11.21 28.79 16.05
C ALA A 63 -10.96 27.33 16.46
N ILE A 64 -10.71 27.11 17.76
CA ILE A 64 -10.49 25.77 18.33
C ILE A 64 -11.75 24.92 18.20
N ASP A 65 -12.92 25.48 18.46
CA ASP A 65 -14.20 24.77 18.32
C ASP A 65 -14.45 24.34 16.86
N LYS A 66 -14.28 25.26 15.91
CA LYS A 66 -14.39 24.96 14.47
C LYS A 66 -13.39 23.88 14.03
N PHE A 67 -12.14 23.97 14.49
CA PHE A 67 -11.13 22.94 14.23
C PHE A 67 -11.51 21.57 14.80
N ASN A 68 -12.00 21.52 16.04
CA ASN A 68 -12.41 20.27 16.68
C ASN A 68 -13.63 19.63 15.99
N VAL A 69 -14.58 20.43 15.50
CA VAL A 69 -15.70 19.95 14.67
C VAL A 69 -15.19 19.35 13.35
N ALA A 70 -14.37 20.08 12.60
CA ALA A 70 -13.82 19.60 11.32
C ALA A 70 -12.95 18.35 11.53
N LYS A 71 -12.14 18.31 12.59
CA LYS A 71 -11.29 17.16 12.94
C LYS A 71 -12.13 15.92 13.24
N ARG A 72 -13.23 16.07 14.00
CA ARG A 72 -14.15 14.95 14.28
C ARG A 72 -14.76 14.40 12.99
N LYS A 73 -15.20 15.26 12.06
CA LYS A 73 -15.73 14.84 10.75
C LYS A 73 -14.71 14.01 9.96
N VAL A 74 -13.48 14.50 9.82
CA VAL A 74 -12.39 13.76 9.13
C VAL A 74 -12.10 12.41 9.80
N LEU A 75 -12.06 12.37 11.14
CA LEU A 75 -11.80 11.12 11.88
C LEU A 75 -12.94 10.10 11.68
N LEU A 76 -14.20 10.54 11.71
CA LEU A 76 -15.36 9.67 11.47
C LEU A 76 -15.33 9.07 10.05
N LEU A 77 -15.07 9.89 9.04
CA LEU A 77 -14.95 9.42 7.65
C LEU A 77 -13.76 8.46 7.48
N ARG A 78 -12.63 8.72 8.13
CA ARG A 78 -11.46 7.82 8.14
C ARG A 78 -11.78 6.46 8.78
N GLU A 79 -12.55 6.42 9.86
CA GLU A 79 -13.02 5.15 10.43
C GLU A 79 -13.98 4.42 9.49
N GLY A 80 -14.81 5.15 8.74
CA GLY A 80 -15.61 4.59 7.65
C GLY A 80 -14.75 3.92 6.57
N ILE A 81 -13.70 4.60 6.11
CA ILE A 81 -12.75 4.06 5.11
C ILE A 81 -12.11 2.75 5.62
N LYS A 82 -11.70 2.68 6.90
CA LYS A 82 -11.13 1.46 7.47
C LYS A 82 -12.12 0.29 7.46
N LYS A 83 -13.41 0.56 7.71
CA LYS A 83 -14.47 -0.47 7.63
C LYS A 83 -14.67 -0.94 6.19
N ASP A 84 -14.60 -0.04 5.22
CA ASP A 84 -14.71 -0.37 3.80
C ASP A 84 -13.51 -1.20 3.32
N GLN A 85 -12.30 -0.86 3.74
CA GLN A 85 -11.10 -1.67 3.51
C GLN A 85 -11.26 -3.08 4.09
N LYS A 86 -11.76 -3.18 5.34
CA LYS A 86 -12.00 -4.46 5.98
C LYS A 86 -13.07 -5.30 5.26
N LEU A 87 -14.13 -4.66 4.76
CA LEU A 87 -15.17 -5.30 3.97
C LEU A 87 -14.60 -5.90 2.68
N LEU A 88 -13.69 -5.18 2.02
CA LEU A 88 -12.99 -5.66 0.82
C LEU A 88 -12.07 -6.85 1.13
N ASP A 89 -11.32 -6.80 2.24
CA ASP A 89 -10.48 -7.92 2.68
C ASP A 89 -11.33 -9.17 2.98
N ASP A 90 -12.46 -9.00 3.67
CA ASP A 90 -13.37 -10.09 4.00
C ASP A 90 -13.99 -10.69 2.72
N PHE A 91 -14.36 -9.85 1.74
CA PHE A 91 -14.81 -10.31 0.42
C PHE A 91 -13.77 -11.23 -0.24
N TYR A 92 -12.50 -10.80 -0.30
CA TYR A 92 -11.46 -11.61 -0.91
C TYR A 92 -11.18 -12.90 -0.16
N LYS A 93 -11.18 -12.86 1.18
CA LYS A 93 -11.00 -14.04 2.02
C LYS A 93 -12.10 -15.08 1.79
N GLU A 94 -13.36 -14.65 1.74
CA GLU A 94 -14.49 -15.56 1.46
C GLU A 94 -14.43 -16.12 0.03
N ARG A 95 -13.99 -15.30 -0.95
CA ARG A 95 -13.80 -15.74 -2.34
C ARG A 95 -12.72 -16.81 -2.47
N GLU A 96 -11.60 -16.65 -1.77
CA GLU A 96 -10.54 -17.65 -1.68
C GLU A 96 -11.00 -18.93 -0.98
N GLY A 97 -11.74 -18.80 0.13
CA GLY A 97 -12.35 -19.93 0.84
C GLY A 97 -13.31 -20.73 -0.04
N LEU A 98 -14.11 -20.04 -0.86
CA LEU A 98 -14.99 -20.66 -1.84
C LEU A 98 -14.20 -21.41 -2.93
N ALA A 99 -13.15 -20.78 -3.47
CA ALA A 99 -12.30 -21.42 -4.48
C ALA A 99 -11.63 -22.71 -3.94
N LYS A 100 -11.10 -22.65 -2.72
CA LYS A 100 -10.55 -23.83 -2.02
C LYS A 100 -11.61 -24.91 -1.82
N SER A 101 -12.80 -24.54 -1.35
CA SER A 101 -13.89 -25.50 -1.13
C SER A 101 -14.32 -26.21 -2.42
N LYS A 102 -14.31 -25.50 -3.56
CA LYS A 102 -14.57 -26.07 -4.89
C LYS A 102 -13.46 -27.02 -5.35
N LEU A 103 -12.20 -26.74 -5.02
CA LEU A 103 -11.07 -27.64 -5.27
C LEU A 103 -11.21 -28.94 -4.46
N ASP A 104 -11.52 -28.83 -3.17
CA ASP A 104 -11.71 -29.97 -2.28
C ASP A 104 -12.86 -30.87 -2.77
N LEU A 105 -13.97 -30.27 -3.22
CA LEU A 105 -15.07 -31.00 -3.85
C LEU A 105 -14.61 -31.77 -5.10
N LYS A 106 -13.81 -31.14 -5.97
CA LYS A 106 -13.27 -31.80 -7.17
C LYS A 106 -12.42 -33.02 -6.79
N GLN A 107 -11.63 -32.92 -5.73
CA GLN A 107 -10.83 -34.04 -5.24
C GLN A 107 -11.70 -35.19 -4.71
N LEU A 108 -12.74 -34.88 -3.94
CA LEU A 108 -13.69 -35.89 -3.44
C LEU A 108 -14.45 -36.59 -4.58
N LEU A 109 -14.79 -35.87 -5.65
CA LEU A 109 -15.43 -36.46 -6.83
C LEU A 109 -14.51 -37.45 -7.55
N ILE A 110 -13.21 -37.14 -7.67
CA ILE A 110 -12.20 -38.06 -8.22
C ILE A 110 -12.07 -39.30 -7.33
N GLU A 111 -12.01 -39.12 -6.01
CA GLU A 111 -11.95 -40.23 -5.05
C GLU A 111 -13.17 -41.15 -5.16
N LYS A 112 -14.37 -40.57 -5.27
CA LYS A 112 -15.62 -41.33 -5.48
C LYS A 112 -15.58 -42.16 -6.76
N GLU A 113 -15.07 -41.59 -7.85
CA GLU A 113 -14.94 -42.32 -9.12
C GLU A 113 -14.00 -43.53 -8.99
N GLN A 114 -12.85 -43.34 -8.34
CA GLN A 114 -11.91 -44.43 -8.07
C GLN A 114 -12.51 -45.53 -7.18
N LEU A 115 -13.27 -45.15 -6.15
CA LEU A 115 -13.96 -46.12 -5.27
C LEU A 115 -15.07 -46.87 -6.02
N ASN A 116 -15.80 -46.20 -6.92
CA ASN A 116 -16.82 -46.85 -7.76
C ASN A 116 -16.20 -47.88 -8.72
N ILE A 117 -15.03 -47.60 -9.29
CA ILE A 117 -14.29 -48.57 -10.12
C ILE A 117 -13.97 -49.82 -9.28
N LYS A 118 -13.36 -49.64 -8.10
CA LYS A 118 -13.05 -50.75 -7.19
C LYS A 118 -14.30 -51.52 -6.75
N LEU A 119 -15.39 -50.81 -6.48
CA LEU A 119 -16.67 -51.42 -6.11
C LEU A 119 -17.20 -52.31 -7.22
N ASN A 120 -17.14 -51.83 -8.48
CA ASN A 120 -17.55 -52.61 -9.64
C ASN A 120 -16.63 -53.82 -9.88
N GLU A 121 -15.30 -53.67 -9.70
CA GLU A 121 -14.35 -54.79 -9.80
C GLU A 121 -14.69 -55.91 -8.79
N VAL A 122 -14.88 -55.55 -7.52
CA VAL A 122 -15.24 -56.52 -6.46
C VAL A 122 -16.63 -57.10 -6.69
N ARG A 123 -17.56 -56.32 -7.24
CA ARG A 123 -18.88 -56.81 -7.63
C ARG A 123 -18.79 -57.88 -8.73
N THR A 124 -18.02 -57.63 -9.78
CA THR A 124 -17.82 -58.60 -10.86
C THR A 124 -17.10 -59.86 -10.37
N GLU A 125 -16.13 -59.71 -9.45
CA GLU A 125 -15.47 -60.85 -8.79
C GLU A 125 -16.48 -61.70 -7.99
N LEU A 126 -17.39 -61.05 -7.26
CA LEU A 126 -18.44 -61.71 -6.49
C LEU A 126 -19.42 -62.46 -7.42
N GLU A 127 -19.91 -61.81 -8.47
CA GLU A 127 -20.82 -62.41 -9.46
C GLU A 127 -20.17 -63.61 -10.16
N SER A 128 -18.88 -63.50 -10.52
CA SER A 128 -18.12 -64.61 -11.12
C SER A 128 -17.96 -65.78 -10.16
N ASN A 129 -17.64 -65.53 -8.89
CA ASN A 129 -17.48 -66.56 -7.87
C ASN A 129 -18.82 -67.27 -7.56
N GLU A 130 -19.93 -66.53 -7.50
CA GLU A 130 -21.29 -67.09 -7.35
C GLU A 130 -21.64 -68.01 -8.53
N GLN A 131 -21.37 -67.56 -9.77
CA GLN A 131 -21.65 -68.33 -10.97
C GLN A 131 -20.83 -69.63 -11.02
N GLU A 132 -19.52 -69.56 -10.73
CA GLU A 132 -18.65 -70.73 -10.71
C GLU A 132 -19.06 -71.74 -9.63
N THR A 133 -19.48 -71.25 -8.46
CA THR A 133 -20.01 -72.11 -7.38
C THR A 133 -21.25 -72.87 -7.84
N LEU A 134 -22.21 -72.18 -8.46
CA LEU A 134 -23.44 -72.77 -8.98
C LEU A 134 -23.18 -73.81 -10.09
N GLU A 135 -22.22 -73.55 -10.98
CA GLU A 135 -21.81 -74.50 -12.03
C GLU A 135 -21.25 -75.79 -11.42
N GLN A 136 -20.33 -75.68 -10.46
CA GLN A 136 -19.73 -76.85 -9.80
C GLN A 136 -20.76 -77.64 -8.98
N GLU A 137 -21.65 -76.96 -8.24
CA GLU A 137 -22.75 -77.62 -7.53
C GLU A 137 -23.73 -78.33 -8.47
N GLY A 138 -24.06 -77.69 -9.59
CA GLY A 138 -24.91 -78.25 -10.65
C GLY A 138 -24.31 -79.52 -11.27
N GLU A 139 -23.01 -79.52 -11.54
CA GLU A 139 -22.30 -80.70 -12.03
C GLU A 139 -22.25 -81.84 -11.00
N ILE A 140 -21.96 -81.52 -9.72
CA ILE A 140 -22.00 -82.51 -8.63
C ILE A 140 -23.41 -83.13 -8.54
N LYS A 141 -24.46 -82.31 -8.62
CA LYS A 141 -25.85 -82.75 -8.60
C LYS A 141 -26.18 -83.65 -9.78
N TYR A 142 -25.77 -83.26 -10.99
CA TYR A 142 -25.94 -84.05 -12.21
C TYR A 142 -25.27 -85.42 -12.12
N ILE A 143 -24.02 -85.48 -11.65
CA ILE A 143 -23.27 -86.73 -11.43
C ILE A 143 -23.98 -87.62 -10.41
N LYS A 144 -24.51 -87.04 -9.32
CA LYS A 144 -25.27 -87.78 -8.29
C LYS A 144 -26.58 -88.33 -8.83
N GLU A 145 -27.34 -87.55 -9.61
CA GLU A 145 -28.64 -87.96 -10.17
C GLU A 145 -28.52 -89.08 -11.22
N HIS A 146 -27.50 -89.04 -12.07
CA HIS A 146 -27.28 -90.00 -13.17
C HIS A 146 -26.41 -91.21 -12.78
N SER A 147 -26.13 -91.40 -11.48
CA SER A 147 -25.35 -92.53 -10.96
C SER A 147 -26.24 -93.68 -10.45
N SER A 148 -25.86 -94.93 -10.78
CA SER A 148 -26.53 -96.13 -10.26
C SER A 148 -26.35 -96.29 -8.74
N ILE A 149 -27.22 -97.07 -8.08
CA ILE A 149 -27.25 -97.24 -6.62
C ILE A 149 -25.87 -97.62 -6.04
N PHE A 150 -25.13 -98.50 -6.72
CA PHE A 150 -23.76 -98.91 -6.31
C PHE A 150 -22.72 -97.79 -6.52
N LYS A 151 -22.86 -96.97 -7.57
CA LYS A 151 -22.01 -95.79 -7.81
C LYS A 151 -22.29 -94.65 -6.83
N LYS A 152 -23.55 -94.47 -6.39
CA LYS A 152 -23.93 -93.54 -5.32
C LYS A 152 -23.26 -93.90 -3.99
N LEU A 153 -23.16 -95.20 -3.67
CA LEU A 153 -22.44 -95.68 -2.48
C LEU A 153 -20.93 -95.38 -2.55
N LEU A 154 -20.31 -95.55 -3.73
CA LEU A 154 -18.90 -95.21 -3.98
C LEU A 154 -18.62 -93.70 -3.91
N ILE A 155 -19.55 -92.87 -4.40
CA ILE A 155 -19.50 -91.40 -4.26
C ILE A 155 -19.58 -90.99 -2.79
N LEU A 156 -20.48 -91.59 -2.02
CA LEU A 156 -20.67 -91.31 -0.58
C LEU A 156 -19.41 -91.64 0.24
N LEU A 157 -18.74 -92.74 -0.09
CA LEU A 157 -17.52 -93.19 0.60
C LEU A 157 -16.24 -92.51 0.06
N GLY A 158 -16.31 -91.74 -1.04
CA GLY A 158 -15.15 -91.14 -1.70
C GLY A 158 -14.23 -92.15 -2.40
N ILE A 159 -14.72 -93.36 -2.73
CA ILE A 159 -13.92 -94.49 -3.21
C ILE A 159 -14.11 -94.67 -4.73
N GLY A 160 -13.02 -94.98 -5.46
CA GLY A 160 -13.03 -95.14 -6.92
C GLY A 160 -12.88 -93.82 -7.69
N LYS A 161 -12.74 -93.90 -9.04
CA LYS A 161 -12.48 -92.71 -9.90
C LYS A 161 -13.55 -91.62 -9.78
N ILE A 162 -14.83 -92.02 -9.77
CA ILE A 162 -15.96 -91.08 -9.73
C ILE A 162 -16.12 -90.47 -8.33
N GLY A 163 -15.97 -91.26 -7.26
CA GLY A 163 -16.05 -90.76 -5.89
C GLY A 163 -14.93 -89.79 -5.53
N ARG A 164 -13.70 -90.05 -5.99
CA ARG A 164 -12.58 -89.10 -5.84
C ARG A 164 -12.81 -87.79 -6.60
N HIS A 165 -13.30 -87.88 -7.83
CA HIS A 165 -13.59 -86.69 -8.64
C HIS A 165 -14.69 -85.80 -8.02
N VAL A 166 -15.75 -86.40 -7.48
CA VAL A 166 -16.80 -85.66 -6.76
C VAL A 166 -16.26 -85.06 -5.46
N ALA A 167 -15.39 -85.75 -4.72
CA ALA A 167 -14.76 -85.22 -3.51
C ALA A 167 -13.80 -84.05 -3.79
N GLU A 168 -13.05 -84.09 -4.91
CA GLU A 168 -12.21 -82.98 -5.37
C GLU A 168 -13.05 -81.76 -5.76
N LYS A 169 -14.14 -81.96 -6.53
CA LYS A 169 -15.08 -80.87 -6.83
C LYS A 169 -15.75 -80.31 -5.58
N GLN A 170 -16.09 -81.15 -4.61
CA GLN A 170 -16.66 -80.70 -3.33
C GLN A 170 -15.68 -79.83 -2.54
N LYS A 171 -14.39 -80.21 -2.49
CA LYS A 171 -13.34 -79.35 -1.89
C LYS A 171 -13.21 -78.01 -2.61
N TYR A 172 -13.29 -78.01 -3.94
CA TYR A 172 -13.24 -76.76 -4.71
C TYR A 172 -14.45 -75.87 -4.43
N VAL A 173 -15.65 -76.43 -4.28
CA VAL A 173 -16.84 -75.70 -3.81
C VAL A 173 -16.62 -75.13 -2.42
N ASP A 174 -16.06 -75.90 -1.48
CA ASP A 174 -15.77 -75.42 -0.12
C ASP A 174 -14.77 -74.24 -0.14
N GLU A 175 -13.74 -74.28 -1.00
CA GLU A 175 -12.82 -73.16 -1.22
C GLU A 175 -13.50 -71.93 -1.84
N LEU A 176 -14.37 -72.13 -2.83
CA LEU A 176 -15.15 -71.05 -3.45
C LEU A 176 -16.07 -70.37 -2.44
N ILE A 177 -16.68 -71.12 -1.51
CA ILE A 177 -17.52 -70.58 -0.43
C ILE A 177 -16.69 -69.73 0.55
N ILE A 178 -15.48 -70.17 0.91
CA ILE A 178 -14.57 -69.38 1.76
C ILE A 178 -14.19 -68.08 1.05
N ASN A 179 -13.83 -68.15 -0.24
CA ASN A 179 -13.52 -66.96 -1.05
C ASN A 179 -14.74 -66.04 -1.18
N HIS A 180 -15.94 -66.59 -1.32
CA HIS A 180 -17.18 -65.82 -1.36
C HIS A 180 -17.35 -64.94 -0.12
N GLU A 181 -17.13 -65.50 1.08
CA GLU A 181 -17.20 -64.72 2.32
C GLU A 181 -16.17 -63.58 2.35
N ASP A 182 -14.95 -63.80 1.86
CA ASP A 182 -13.93 -62.75 1.78
C ASP A 182 -14.30 -61.65 0.78
N ILE A 183 -14.70 -62.02 -0.45
CA ILE A 183 -15.13 -61.07 -1.49
C ILE A 183 -16.33 -60.25 -0.97
N LYS A 184 -17.29 -60.89 -0.30
CA LYS A 184 -18.45 -60.22 0.28
C LYS A 184 -18.07 -59.22 1.38
N ARG A 185 -17.05 -59.52 2.20
CA ARG A 185 -16.50 -58.55 3.17
C ARG A 185 -15.85 -57.37 2.46
N ARG A 186 -15.05 -57.62 1.43
CA ARG A 186 -14.42 -56.56 0.61
C ARG A 186 -15.46 -55.69 -0.09
N TYR A 187 -16.51 -56.29 -0.65
CA TYR A 187 -17.63 -55.59 -1.26
C TYR A 187 -18.32 -54.68 -0.25
N SER A 188 -18.66 -55.22 0.93
CA SER A 188 -19.32 -54.46 2.00
C SER A 188 -18.46 -53.28 2.47
N LEU A 189 -17.13 -53.46 2.56
CA LEU A 189 -16.20 -52.38 2.89
C LEU A 189 -16.14 -51.32 1.77
N ALA A 190 -16.10 -51.73 0.51
CA ALA A 190 -16.10 -50.83 -0.63
C ALA A 190 -17.38 -49.98 -0.69
N VAL A 191 -18.56 -50.58 -0.45
CA VAL A 191 -19.84 -49.86 -0.33
C VAL A 191 -19.76 -48.81 0.77
N ARG A 192 -19.32 -49.19 1.98
CA ARG A 192 -19.23 -48.28 3.12
C ARG A 192 -18.29 -47.10 2.86
N ASN A 193 -17.14 -47.35 2.24
CA ASN A 193 -16.18 -46.28 1.89
C ASN A 193 -16.78 -45.32 0.85
N THR A 194 -17.48 -45.85 -0.16
CA THR A 194 -18.18 -45.04 -1.16
C THR A 194 -19.29 -44.19 -0.54
N GLU A 195 -20.08 -44.76 0.39
CA GLU A 195 -21.11 -44.03 1.14
C GLU A 195 -20.51 -42.91 2.00
N GLU A 196 -19.39 -43.16 2.69
CA GLU A 196 -18.70 -42.14 3.48
C GLU A 196 -18.24 -40.96 2.62
N VAL A 197 -17.65 -41.23 1.45
CA VAL A 197 -17.25 -40.18 0.51
C VAL A 197 -18.47 -39.44 -0.06
N CYS A 198 -19.57 -40.13 -0.34
CA CYS A 198 -20.83 -39.48 -0.73
C CYS A 198 -21.32 -38.49 0.35
N GLY A 199 -21.29 -38.88 1.63
CA GLY A 199 -21.65 -37.98 2.74
C GLY A 199 -20.72 -36.77 2.84
N LYS A 200 -19.41 -36.94 2.63
CA LYS A 200 -18.45 -35.82 2.58
C LYS A 200 -18.76 -34.86 1.42
N ILE A 201 -19.11 -35.39 0.26
CA ILE A 201 -19.48 -34.60 -0.93
C ILE A 201 -20.74 -33.77 -0.65
N GLU A 202 -21.79 -34.38 -0.08
CA GLU A 202 -23.03 -33.67 0.27
C GLU A 202 -22.78 -32.51 1.26
N ASN A 203 -21.98 -32.77 2.30
CA ASN A 203 -21.59 -31.74 3.24
C ASN A 203 -20.81 -30.61 2.54
N GLN A 204 -19.89 -30.96 1.64
CA GLN A 204 -19.11 -29.98 0.89
C GLN A 204 -19.97 -29.11 -0.03
N TYR A 205 -20.99 -29.68 -0.67
CA TYR A 205 -21.97 -28.89 -1.45
C TYR A 205 -22.73 -27.89 -0.57
N SER A 206 -23.11 -28.27 0.65
CA SER A 206 -23.78 -27.37 1.60
C SER A 206 -22.88 -26.19 2.03
N ILE A 207 -21.60 -26.48 2.31
CA ILE A 207 -20.59 -25.47 2.62
C ILE A 207 -20.41 -24.50 1.45
N ILE A 208 -20.25 -25.03 0.23
CA ILE A 208 -20.11 -24.22 -0.99
C ILE A 208 -21.34 -23.33 -1.18
N SER A 209 -22.56 -23.86 -1.06
CA SER A 209 -23.79 -23.07 -1.22
C SER A 209 -23.87 -21.90 -0.22
N THR A 210 -23.44 -22.14 1.02
CA THR A 210 -23.40 -21.10 2.06
C THR A 210 -22.35 -20.02 1.74
N LEU A 211 -21.15 -20.43 1.32
CA LEU A 211 -20.08 -19.52 0.93
C LEU A 211 -20.45 -18.71 -0.32
N GLU A 212 -21.08 -19.33 -1.32
CA GLU A 212 -21.53 -18.66 -2.54
C GLU A 212 -22.50 -17.51 -2.22
N LYS A 213 -23.49 -17.75 -1.34
CA LYS A 213 -24.42 -16.70 -0.89
C LYS A 213 -23.69 -15.57 -0.18
N LYS A 214 -22.72 -15.88 0.69
CA LYS A 214 -21.92 -14.86 1.39
C LYS A 214 -21.09 -14.03 0.43
N VAL A 215 -20.38 -14.69 -0.48
CA VAL A 215 -19.56 -14.03 -1.51
C VAL A 215 -20.43 -13.14 -2.38
N GLN A 216 -21.61 -13.60 -2.81
CA GLN A 216 -22.54 -12.80 -3.61
C GLN A 216 -23.00 -11.53 -2.89
N ILE A 217 -23.35 -11.62 -1.60
CA ILE A 217 -23.76 -10.45 -0.80
C ILE A 217 -22.60 -9.45 -0.67
N LEU A 218 -21.38 -9.95 -0.45
CA LEU A 218 -20.20 -9.10 -0.34
C LEU A 218 -19.82 -8.50 -1.69
N GLU A 219 -19.92 -9.27 -2.77
CA GLU A 219 -19.66 -8.80 -4.14
C GLU A 219 -20.59 -7.65 -4.52
N GLU A 220 -21.88 -7.74 -4.20
CA GLU A 220 -22.83 -6.64 -4.44
C GLU A 220 -22.44 -5.38 -3.64
N LYS A 221 -21.98 -5.52 -2.39
CA LYS A 221 -21.51 -4.37 -1.60
C LYS A 221 -20.21 -3.76 -2.13
N VAL A 222 -19.34 -4.57 -2.76
CA VAL A 222 -18.05 -4.11 -3.27
C VAL A 222 -18.19 -3.52 -4.68
N TYR A 223 -18.87 -4.22 -5.57
CA TYR A 223 -18.92 -3.98 -7.01
C TYR A 223 -20.32 -3.73 -7.58
N GLY A 224 -21.38 -3.77 -6.76
CA GLY A 224 -22.76 -3.57 -7.19
C GLY A 224 -23.05 -2.18 -7.75
N ASN A 225 -24.26 -2.01 -8.29
CA ASN A 225 -24.62 -0.82 -9.06
C ASN A 225 -25.01 0.39 -8.22
N ASN A 226 -25.46 0.20 -6.97
CA ASN A 226 -25.88 1.28 -6.07
C ASN A 226 -25.16 1.14 -4.72
N GLU A 227 -24.68 2.25 -4.17
CA GLU A 227 -24.04 2.32 -2.83
C GLU A 227 -22.84 1.38 -2.60
N SER A 228 -22.27 0.81 -3.67
CA SER A 228 -21.09 -0.05 -3.58
C SER A 228 -19.80 0.72 -3.30
N LEU A 229 -18.79 0.02 -2.80
CA LEU A 229 -17.46 0.59 -2.59
C LEU A 229 -16.89 1.16 -3.91
N LYS A 230 -17.02 0.43 -5.02
CA LYS A 230 -16.55 0.87 -6.33
C LYS A 230 -17.19 2.20 -6.75
N ASN A 231 -18.48 2.39 -6.51
CA ASN A 231 -19.16 3.65 -6.85
C ASN A 231 -18.79 4.79 -5.90
N LYS A 232 -18.62 4.50 -4.61
CA LYS A 232 -18.19 5.48 -3.61
C LYS A 232 -16.80 6.04 -3.92
N TYR A 233 -15.84 5.18 -4.23
CA TYR A 233 -14.45 5.56 -4.44
C TYR A 233 -14.10 5.83 -5.92
N LYS A 234 -14.93 5.42 -6.88
CA LYS A 234 -14.71 5.62 -8.33
C LYS A 234 -13.29 5.13 -8.72
N ASN A 235 -12.50 5.99 -9.37
CA ASN A 235 -11.11 5.69 -9.77
C ASN A 235 -10.14 5.51 -8.58
N ASN A 236 -10.53 5.94 -7.37
CA ASN A 236 -9.74 5.80 -6.15
C ASN A 236 -10.01 4.48 -5.42
N PHE A 237 -10.86 3.61 -5.98
CA PHE A 237 -11.11 2.30 -5.40
C PHE A 237 -9.88 1.39 -5.57
N ALA A 238 -9.13 1.23 -4.49
CA ALA A 238 -7.85 0.52 -4.51
C ALA A 238 -8.03 -0.96 -4.15
N ASP A 239 -8.58 -1.71 -5.10
CA ASP A 239 -8.82 -3.14 -5.02
C ASP A 239 -7.60 -3.97 -5.50
N ARG A 240 -7.71 -5.30 -5.57
CA ARG A 240 -6.59 -6.13 -6.04
C ARG A 240 -6.15 -5.75 -7.45
N ASN A 241 -7.09 -5.54 -8.36
CA ASN A 241 -6.77 -5.14 -9.73
C ASN A 241 -6.06 -3.79 -9.77
N PHE A 242 -6.45 -2.84 -8.90
CA PHE A 242 -5.76 -1.55 -8.78
C PHE A 242 -4.27 -1.73 -8.47
N TYR A 243 -3.93 -2.59 -7.50
CA TYR A 243 -2.54 -2.83 -7.10
C TYR A 243 -1.77 -3.72 -8.07
N GLU A 244 -2.41 -4.75 -8.63
CA GLU A 244 -1.81 -5.63 -9.63
C GLU A 244 -1.44 -4.84 -10.91
N ALA A 245 -2.33 -3.94 -11.34
CA ALA A 245 -2.11 -3.12 -12.52
C ALA A 245 -1.35 -1.82 -12.24
N ILE A 246 -0.97 -1.51 -10.99
CA ILE A 246 -0.51 -0.16 -10.60
C ILE A 246 0.65 0.35 -11.45
N LYS A 247 1.57 -0.54 -11.87
CA LYS A 247 2.75 -0.18 -12.65
C LYS A 247 2.41 0.28 -14.08
N GLU A 248 1.37 -0.30 -14.68
CA GLU A 248 1.01 -0.10 -16.10
C GLU A 248 -0.26 0.76 -16.26
N SER A 249 -1.04 0.89 -15.19
CA SER A 249 -2.30 1.62 -15.17
C SER A 249 -2.08 3.11 -14.91
N GLU A 250 -2.20 3.91 -15.97
CA GLU A 250 -2.26 5.36 -15.89
C GLU A 250 -3.34 5.84 -14.89
N ASN A 251 -4.49 5.16 -14.87
CA ASN A 251 -5.59 5.50 -13.96
C ASN A 251 -5.18 5.28 -12.49
N SER A 252 -4.52 4.16 -12.19
CA SER A 252 -4.06 3.87 -10.82
C SER A 252 -2.99 4.86 -10.36
N GLN A 253 -2.06 5.24 -11.25
CA GLN A 253 -1.01 6.22 -10.97
C GLN A 253 -1.53 7.65 -10.75
N ASN A 254 -2.71 7.96 -11.30
CA ASN A 254 -3.38 9.26 -11.10
C ASN A 254 -4.36 9.27 -9.92
N ALA A 255 -4.68 8.11 -9.35
CA ALA A 255 -5.65 8.00 -8.28
C ALA A 255 -5.08 8.42 -6.92
N CYS A 256 -5.96 8.81 -6.01
CA CYS A 256 -5.67 8.96 -4.59
C CYS A 256 -6.42 7.86 -3.81
N PRO A 257 -5.80 6.68 -3.57
CA PRO A 257 -6.46 5.52 -2.99
C PRO A 257 -7.35 5.85 -1.80
N TRP A 258 -8.56 5.30 -1.79
CA TRP A 258 -9.53 5.42 -0.70
C TRP A 258 -10.00 6.85 -0.39
N THR A 259 -9.89 7.76 -1.37
CA THR A 259 -10.43 9.12 -1.27
C THR A 259 -11.73 9.25 -2.06
N PHE A 260 -12.69 10.00 -1.53
CA PHE A 260 -13.96 10.33 -2.18
C PHE A 260 -14.33 11.79 -1.85
N ASP A 261 -15.22 12.38 -2.64
CA ASP A 261 -15.49 13.84 -2.66
C ASP A 261 -15.79 14.42 -1.26
N GLU A 262 -16.63 13.77 -0.46
CA GLU A 262 -16.95 14.22 0.91
C GLU A 262 -15.74 14.14 1.86
N TYR A 263 -14.91 13.10 1.75
CA TYR A 263 -13.70 12.98 2.55
C TYR A 263 -12.67 14.04 2.19
N ASP A 264 -12.55 14.35 0.90
CA ASP A 264 -11.61 15.36 0.43
C ASP A 264 -12.01 16.76 0.92
N MET A 265 -13.28 17.13 0.74
CA MET A 265 -13.85 18.37 1.26
C MET A 265 -13.66 18.51 2.78
N ALA A 266 -13.87 17.44 3.54
CA ALA A 266 -13.66 17.46 4.99
C ALA A 266 -12.18 17.72 5.37
N ARG A 267 -11.21 17.21 4.58
CA ARG A 267 -9.79 17.48 4.80
C ARG A 267 -9.44 18.93 4.48
N GLU A 268 -10.03 19.51 3.43
CA GLU A 268 -9.88 20.92 3.09
C GLU A 268 -10.45 21.83 4.19
N GLU A 269 -11.66 21.54 4.67
CA GLU A 269 -12.29 22.22 5.81
C GLU A 269 -11.40 22.16 7.06
N LEU A 270 -10.85 20.98 7.37
CA LEU A 270 -9.93 20.81 8.50
C LEU A 270 -8.63 21.62 8.32
N PHE A 271 -8.06 21.61 7.11
CA PHE A 271 -6.88 22.41 6.81
C PHE A 271 -7.15 23.89 6.99
N PHE A 272 -8.25 24.40 6.44
CA PHE A 272 -8.66 25.79 6.63
C PHE A 272 -8.88 26.14 8.10
N ALA A 273 -9.60 25.31 8.85
CA ALA A 273 -9.80 25.52 10.29
C ALA A 273 -8.47 25.55 11.06
N SER A 274 -7.49 24.72 10.68
CA SER A 274 -6.15 24.75 11.28
C SER A 274 -5.41 26.07 11.04
N LEU A 275 -5.60 26.68 9.87
CA LEU A 275 -5.04 27.99 9.56
C LEU A 275 -5.72 29.10 10.39
N GLN A 276 -7.01 28.98 10.66
CA GLN A 276 -7.72 29.92 11.54
C GLN A 276 -7.25 29.83 12.98
N VAL A 277 -7.08 28.62 13.53
CA VAL A 277 -6.49 28.42 14.87
C VAL A 277 -5.12 29.08 14.94
N ARG A 278 -4.26 28.83 13.93
CA ARG A 278 -2.93 29.43 13.85
C ARG A 278 -2.99 30.96 13.77
N LYS A 279 -3.91 31.52 12.97
CA LYS A 279 -4.13 32.97 12.84
C LYS A 279 -4.53 33.58 14.20
N ALA A 280 -5.54 33.00 14.86
CA ALA A 280 -6.00 33.47 16.17
C ALA A 280 -4.88 33.39 17.22
N PHE A 281 -4.11 32.29 17.26
CA PHE A 281 -2.97 32.14 18.16
C PHE A 281 -1.94 33.26 17.99
N ILE A 282 -1.58 33.57 16.75
CA ILE A 282 -0.59 34.61 16.45
C ILE A 282 -1.09 35.98 16.92
N LEU A 283 -2.35 36.30 16.67
CA LEU A 283 -2.93 37.62 16.98
C LEU A 283 -3.18 37.83 18.47
N GLU A 284 -3.54 36.78 19.20
CA GLU A 284 -3.87 36.86 20.63
C GLU A 284 -2.68 36.60 21.55
N SER A 285 -1.63 35.89 21.09
CA SER A 285 -0.48 35.55 21.92
C SER A 285 0.48 36.74 22.12
N PRO A 286 0.62 37.29 23.34
CA PRO A 286 1.59 38.36 23.60
C PRO A 286 3.03 37.87 23.47
N TYR A 287 3.27 36.56 23.60
CA TYR A 287 4.60 35.94 23.51
C TYR A 287 5.11 35.90 22.07
N ILE A 288 4.25 35.63 21.08
CA ILE A 288 4.63 35.70 19.67
C ILE A 288 5.04 37.13 19.32
N LYS A 289 4.22 38.11 19.69
CA LYS A 289 4.52 39.53 19.50
C LYS A 289 5.86 39.92 20.11
N ARG A 290 6.10 39.56 21.38
CA ARG A 290 7.38 39.84 22.07
C ARG A 290 8.56 39.15 21.39
N ASN A 291 8.43 37.89 21.01
CA ASN A 291 9.52 37.13 20.40
C ASN A 291 9.90 37.70 19.03
N LEU A 292 8.95 38.12 18.20
CA LEU A 292 9.27 38.76 16.91
C LEU A 292 10.04 40.08 17.10
N PHE A 293 9.64 40.92 18.06
CA PHE A 293 10.40 42.14 18.39
C PHE A 293 11.81 41.84 18.90
N VAL A 294 11.96 40.82 19.74
CA VAL A 294 13.27 40.38 20.22
C VAL A 294 14.10 39.80 19.07
N TYR A 295 13.48 39.15 18.09
CA TYR A 295 14.17 38.60 16.93
C TYR A 295 14.72 39.70 16.01
N GLU A 296 13.96 40.77 15.79
CA GLU A 296 14.44 41.98 15.12
C GLU A 296 15.72 42.53 15.80
N ALA A 297 15.68 42.68 17.14
CA ALA A 297 16.83 43.13 17.92
C ALA A 297 18.03 42.14 17.87
N TYR A 298 17.74 40.84 17.89
CA TYR A 298 18.73 39.76 17.74
C TYR A 298 19.50 39.88 16.42
N ASN A 299 18.78 40.11 15.32
CA ASN A 299 19.36 40.21 13.99
C ASN A 299 20.20 41.51 13.82
N ASN A 300 19.85 42.55 14.56
CA ASN A 300 20.58 43.82 14.63
C ASN A 300 21.82 43.80 15.54
N GLY A 301 22.19 42.64 16.10
CA GLY A 301 23.48 42.46 16.79
C GLY A 301 23.51 42.96 18.25
N LYS A 302 22.35 43.17 18.88
CA LYS A 302 22.25 43.75 20.23
C LYS A 302 22.57 42.79 21.39
N TYR A 303 22.93 41.53 21.10
CA TYR A 303 23.14 40.47 22.10
C TYR A 303 24.48 39.76 21.92
N THR A 304 25.02 39.26 23.03
CA THR A 304 26.22 38.43 23.09
C THR A 304 26.02 37.07 22.41
N ILE A 305 27.11 36.37 22.11
CA ILE A 305 27.05 35.04 21.46
C ILE A 305 26.30 34.02 22.34
N ALA A 306 26.54 34.05 23.65
CA ALA A 306 25.89 33.13 24.60
C ALA A 306 24.38 33.37 24.66
N GLU A 307 23.94 34.64 24.75
CA GLU A 307 22.52 35.00 24.70
C GLU A 307 21.89 34.56 23.37
N LYS A 308 22.57 34.82 22.24
CA LYS A 308 22.06 34.42 20.93
C LYS A 308 21.80 32.92 20.84
N GLN A 309 22.71 32.10 21.36
CA GLN A 309 22.56 30.65 21.37
C GLN A 309 21.35 30.19 22.20
N GLN A 310 21.10 30.81 23.35
CA GLN A 310 19.95 30.48 24.20
C GLN A 310 18.63 30.96 23.59
N MET A 311 18.62 32.13 22.96
CA MET A 311 17.41 32.77 22.44
C MET A 311 16.95 32.16 21.12
N PHE A 312 17.88 31.78 20.24
CA PHE A 312 17.58 31.40 18.86
C PHE A 312 16.49 30.34 18.71
N PRO A 313 16.47 29.22 19.46
CA PRO A 313 15.41 28.22 19.34
C PRO A 313 14.01 28.80 19.58
N HIS A 314 13.86 29.68 20.57
CA HIS A 314 12.57 30.30 20.91
C HIS A 314 12.12 31.30 19.84
N LEU A 315 13.05 32.15 19.38
CA LEU A 315 12.78 33.15 18.34
C LEU A 315 12.43 32.49 17.01
N PHE A 316 13.20 31.47 16.63
CA PHE A 316 13.00 30.72 15.41
C PHE A 316 11.67 29.94 15.43
N ASN A 317 11.30 29.34 16.58
CA ASN A 317 10.01 28.68 16.73
C ASN A 317 8.84 29.65 16.59
N SER A 318 8.91 30.84 17.20
CA SER A 318 7.86 31.86 17.03
C SER A 318 7.74 32.32 15.59
N LEU A 319 8.87 32.54 14.89
CA LEU A 319 8.83 32.85 13.47
C LEU A 319 8.23 31.70 12.64
N SER A 320 8.58 30.45 12.96
CA SER A 320 8.05 29.26 12.28
C SER A 320 6.55 29.05 12.49
N ILE A 321 5.99 29.54 13.61
CA ILE A 321 4.55 29.61 13.82
C ILE A 321 3.92 30.68 12.91
N VAL A 322 4.60 31.79 12.62
CA VAL A 322 4.11 32.85 11.72
C VAL A 322 4.33 32.52 10.24
N ILE A 323 5.36 31.73 9.92
CA ILE A 323 5.70 31.30 8.57
C ILE A 323 6.16 29.83 8.61
N PRO A 324 5.32 28.86 8.25
CA PRO A 324 5.57 27.43 8.48
C PRO A 324 6.61 26.86 7.52
N VAL A 325 6.82 27.50 6.36
CA VAL A 325 7.79 27.07 5.36
C VAL A 325 8.88 28.14 5.20
N LEU A 326 10.11 27.81 5.57
CA LEU A 326 11.26 28.71 5.43
C LEU A 326 12.23 28.10 4.43
N SER A 327 12.46 28.77 3.30
CA SER A 327 13.37 28.28 2.26
C SER A 327 14.75 28.91 2.40
N SER A 328 15.79 28.14 2.13
CA SER A 328 17.19 28.60 2.15
C SER A 328 18.06 27.68 1.30
N THR A 329 19.22 28.16 0.86
CA THR A 329 20.20 27.34 0.14
C THR A 329 21.17 26.65 1.10
N PHE A 330 21.78 25.52 0.70
CA PHE A 330 22.80 24.85 1.52
C PHE A 330 23.95 25.77 1.93
N ALA A 331 24.42 26.62 1.02
CA ALA A 331 25.46 27.61 1.28
C ALA A 331 25.08 28.63 2.38
N SER A 332 23.79 28.92 2.54
CA SER A 332 23.31 29.91 3.51
C SER A 332 22.86 29.28 4.83
N VAL A 333 22.42 28.01 4.80
CA VAL A 333 21.88 27.28 5.96
C VAL A 333 22.88 27.24 7.12
N GLY A 334 24.18 27.04 6.87
CA GLY A 334 25.18 27.00 7.94
C GLY A 334 25.26 28.31 8.75
N ARG A 335 25.14 29.47 8.09
CA ARG A 335 25.14 30.78 8.76
C ARG A 335 23.78 31.10 9.38
N PHE A 336 22.71 30.83 8.65
CA PHE A 336 21.34 31.12 9.04
C PHE A 336 20.92 30.34 10.29
N LEU A 337 21.24 29.04 10.32
CA LEU A 337 20.89 28.12 11.39
C LEU A 337 22.08 27.86 12.32
N LYS A 338 23.02 28.80 12.42
CA LYS A 338 24.25 28.66 13.21
C LYS A 338 24.00 28.28 14.67
N HIS A 339 22.91 28.78 15.24
CA HIS A 339 22.53 28.57 16.64
C HIS A 339 21.40 27.54 16.81
N ALA A 340 20.99 26.85 15.74
CA ALA A 340 20.10 25.70 15.86
C ALA A 340 20.88 24.48 16.35
N GLY A 341 20.31 23.79 17.34
CA GLY A 341 20.87 22.57 17.90
C GLY A 341 20.66 21.36 17.00
N ASN A 342 21.26 20.23 17.40
CA ASN A 342 20.99 18.93 16.80
C ASN A 342 19.49 18.59 16.93
N MET A 343 18.86 18.11 15.85
CA MET A 343 17.45 17.73 15.81
C MET A 343 16.45 18.80 16.34
N SER A 344 16.82 20.08 16.31
CA SER A 344 15.97 21.17 16.80
C SER A 344 14.84 21.53 15.83
N LEU A 345 14.95 21.13 14.56
CA LEU A 345 13.98 21.42 13.51
C LEU A 345 13.13 20.18 13.20
N GLY A 346 11.85 20.39 12.88
CA GLY A 346 10.89 19.30 12.65
C GLY A 346 11.13 18.53 11.36
N MET A 347 11.06 19.22 10.22
CA MET A 347 11.13 18.63 8.89
C MET A 347 12.02 19.47 7.97
N LEU A 348 12.88 18.81 7.21
CA LEU A 348 13.64 19.37 6.09
C LEU A 348 13.06 18.83 4.78
N ILE A 349 12.87 19.70 3.80
CA ILE A 349 12.60 19.30 2.42
C ILE A 349 13.80 19.75 1.60
N ILE A 350 14.46 18.82 0.92
CA ILE A 350 15.53 19.09 -0.01
C ILE A 350 14.96 18.90 -1.41
N ASP A 351 14.96 19.98 -2.18
CA ASP A 351 14.61 19.94 -3.60
C ASP A 351 15.89 19.85 -4.45
N GLU A 352 15.77 19.32 -5.66
CA GLU A 352 16.90 19.09 -6.60
C GLU A 352 18.08 18.34 -5.98
N SER A 353 17.79 17.38 -5.11
CA SER A 353 18.80 16.64 -4.34
C SER A 353 19.74 15.78 -5.19
N GLY A 354 19.35 15.45 -6.43
CA GLY A 354 20.21 14.81 -7.43
C GLY A 354 21.44 15.66 -7.80
N GLN A 355 21.33 16.98 -7.71
CA GLN A 355 22.40 17.93 -8.02
C GLN A 355 23.22 18.33 -6.77
N ALA A 356 22.82 17.88 -5.58
CA ALA A 356 23.43 18.28 -4.33
C ALA A 356 24.46 17.25 -3.86
N VAL A 357 25.70 17.70 -3.60
CA VAL A 357 26.68 16.85 -2.93
C VAL A 357 26.24 16.54 -1.48
N PRO A 358 26.38 15.29 -0.99
CA PRO A 358 25.93 14.89 0.35
C PRO A 358 26.43 15.78 1.48
N GLN A 359 27.69 16.24 1.38
CA GLN A 359 28.35 17.07 2.38
C GLN A 359 27.67 18.45 2.54
N SER A 360 27.07 18.97 1.47
CA SER A 360 26.31 20.24 1.51
C SER A 360 24.99 20.10 2.27
N ALA A 361 24.35 18.93 2.20
CA ALA A 361 23.10 18.64 2.89
C ALA A 361 23.31 18.28 4.37
N LEU A 362 24.46 17.72 4.72
CA LEU A 362 24.77 17.16 6.05
C LEU A 362 24.40 18.11 7.21
N GLY A 363 24.79 19.37 7.13
CA GLY A 363 24.52 20.33 8.21
C GLY A 363 23.02 20.61 8.40
N ALA A 364 22.25 20.63 7.31
CA ALA A 364 20.80 20.78 7.38
C ALA A 364 20.16 19.53 8.00
N ILE A 365 20.54 18.35 7.50
CA ILE A 365 20.05 17.05 7.98
C ILE A 365 20.32 16.88 9.48
N TYR A 366 21.54 17.18 9.93
CA TYR A 366 21.95 17.10 11.34
C TYR A 366 21.08 17.94 12.29
N ARG A 367 20.51 19.06 11.82
CA ARG A 367 19.64 19.91 12.65
C ARG A 367 18.18 19.49 12.64
N THR A 368 17.80 18.50 11.85
CA THR A 368 16.40 18.16 11.56
C THR A 368 16.06 16.74 11.99
N ARG A 369 14.82 16.52 12.45
CA ARG A 369 14.35 15.20 12.89
C ARG A 369 13.98 14.29 11.73
N ARG A 370 13.51 14.86 10.63
CA ARG A 370 13.07 14.14 9.42
C ARG A 370 13.48 14.95 8.20
N ALA A 371 13.85 14.25 7.13
CA ALA A 371 14.14 14.85 5.84
C ALA A 371 13.31 14.17 4.74
N VAL A 372 12.73 14.96 3.85
CA VAL A 372 12.17 14.53 2.57
C VAL A 372 13.15 14.99 1.51
N VAL A 373 13.69 14.04 0.75
CA VAL A 373 14.73 14.29 -0.24
C VAL A 373 14.12 14.05 -1.61
N VAL A 374 13.99 15.11 -2.40
CA VAL A 374 13.31 15.13 -3.69
C VAL A 374 14.32 15.49 -4.76
N GLY A 375 14.34 14.75 -5.84
CA GLY A 375 15.21 15.00 -6.98
C GLY A 375 14.96 13.99 -8.08
N ASP A 376 15.59 14.22 -9.22
CA ASP A 376 15.60 13.29 -10.32
C ASP A 376 17.00 12.72 -10.49
N PRO A 377 17.21 11.41 -10.23
CA PRO A 377 18.53 10.83 -10.31
C PRO A 377 19.06 10.77 -11.75
N LEU A 378 18.17 10.81 -12.74
CA LEU A 378 18.50 10.72 -14.16
C LEU A 378 18.81 12.08 -14.78
N GLN A 379 18.68 13.16 -14.01
CA GLN A 379 19.13 14.49 -14.39
C GLN A 379 20.60 14.71 -14.00
N VAL A 380 21.03 15.98 -14.02
CA VAL A 380 22.43 16.36 -13.85
C VAL A 380 22.96 15.95 -12.48
N GLU A 381 24.15 15.35 -12.47
CA GLU A 381 24.88 14.98 -11.27
C GLU A 381 25.51 16.19 -10.56
N PRO A 382 25.91 16.07 -9.27
CA PRO A 382 26.56 17.16 -8.57
C PRO A 382 27.85 17.62 -9.26
N VAL A 383 28.01 18.93 -9.45
CA VAL A 383 29.23 19.49 -10.05
C VAL A 383 30.34 19.58 -9.01
N VAL A 384 31.34 18.70 -9.10
CA VAL A 384 32.53 18.72 -8.25
C VAL A 384 33.74 19.17 -9.05
N THR A 385 34.32 20.31 -8.68
CA THR A 385 35.47 20.91 -9.37
C THR A 385 36.81 20.33 -8.94
N ILE A 386 36.84 19.55 -7.86
CA ILE A 386 38.07 18.94 -7.33
C ILE A 386 38.41 17.70 -8.18
N PRO A 387 39.64 17.59 -8.71
CA PRO A 387 40.08 16.41 -9.45
C PRO A 387 39.93 15.12 -8.64
N LYS A 388 39.42 14.06 -9.26
CA LYS A 388 39.18 12.76 -8.63
C LYS A 388 40.40 12.19 -7.91
N VAL A 389 41.59 12.32 -8.51
CA VAL A 389 42.86 11.86 -7.91
C VAL A 389 43.10 12.47 -6.54
N LEU A 390 42.77 13.76 -6.33
CA LEU A 390 42.94 14.39 -5.03
C LEU A 390 41.93 13.89 -4.01
N ILE A 391 40.69 13.61 -4.44
CA ILE A 391 39.65 13.04 -3.59
C ILE A 391 40.05 11.64 -3.14
N ASP A 392 40.55 10.81 -4.06
CA ASP A 392 41.01 9.45 -3.76
C ASP A 392 42.16 9.47 -2.73
N ILE A 393 43.18 10.31 -2.94
CA ILE A 393 44.31 10.47 -1.99
C ILE A 393 43.82 10.89 -0.60
N LEU A 394 42.93 11.87 -0.51
CA LEU A 394 42.39 12.34 0.77
C LEU A 394 41.51 11.27 1.43
N ALA A 395 40.68 10.58 0.66
CA ALA A 395 39.81 9.54 1.16
C ALA A 395 40.59 8.33 1.69
N ASP A 396 41.64 7.91 0.99
CA ASP A 396 42.52 6.82 1.42
C ASP A 396 43.29 7.18 2.69
N SER A 397 43.61 8.46 2.90
CA SER A 397 44.23 8.94 4.13
C SER A 397 43.29 9.01 5.34
N THR A 398 41.97 8.94 5.14
CA THR A 398 40.96 9.20 6.18
C THR A 398 40.15 7.97 6.61
N CYS A 399 40.49 6.77 6.10
CA CYS A 399 39.77 5.51 6.34
C CYS A 399 38.26 5.60 6.07
N VAL A 400 37.84 6.53 5.20
CA VAL A 400 36.43 6.70 4.82
C VAL A 400 35.99 5.49 4.00
N ALA A 401 34.79 4.97 4.27
CA ALA A 401 34.24 3.83 3.53
C ALA A 401 34.09 4.16 2.04
N ASN A 402 34.31 3.17 1.17
CA ASN A 402 34.40 3.37 -0.29
C ASN A 402 33.12 3.99 -0.89
N GLU A 403 31.98 3.70 -0.29
CA GLU A 403 30.67 4.20 -0.67
C GLU A 403 30.58 5.74 -0.57
N TYR A 404 31.38 6.35 0.31
CA TYR A 404 31.43 7.82 0.47
C TYR A 404 32.51 8.50 -0.39
N LYS A 405 33.33 7.72 -1.13
CA LYS A 405 34.40 8.24 -2.00
C LYS A 405 33.90 8.60 -3.41
N VAL A 406 32.78 8.03 -3.82
CA VAL A 406 32.19 8.23 -5.16
C VAL A 406 31.69 9.68 -5.28
N ILE A 407 32.23 10.41 -6.24
CA ILE A 407 32.04 11.86 -6.40
C ILE A 407 30.67 12.17 -7.01
N GLU A 408 30.22 11.23 -7.84
CA GLU A 408 28.94 11.21 -8.52
C GLU A 408 27.77 10.99 -7.54
N ASN A 409 28.05 10.57 -6.30
CA ASN A 409 27.02 10.43 -5.28
C ASN A 409 26.40 11.78 -4.94
N SER A 410 25.07 11.81 -5.06
CA SER A 410 24.23 12.91 -4.64
C SER A 410 23.58 12.65 -3.29
N ALA A 411 23.07 13.71 -2.65
CA ALA A 411 22.26 13.59 -1.44
C ALA A 411 21.04 12.69 -1.67
N GLN A 412 20.49 12.70 -2.89
CA GLN A 412 19.42 11.80 -3.31
C GLN A 412 19.86 10.34 -3.29
N THR A 413 21.02 10.01 -3.86
CA THR A 413 21.48 8.62 -3.97
C THR A 413 21.58 7.95 -2.60
N PHE A 414 22.08 8.68 -1.60
CA PHE A 414 22.09 8.17 -0.23
C PHE A 414 20.69 8.04 0.38
N ALA A 415 19.77 8.96 0.08
CA ALA A 415 18.40 8.86 0.54
C ALA A 415 17.66 7.67 -0.09
N ASP A 416 17.82 7.43 -1.40
CA ASP A 416 17.23 6.32 -2.13
C ASP A 416 17.73 4.96 -1.62
N ASN A 417 19.03 4.85 -1.30
CA ASN A 417 19.63 3.61 -0.81
C ASN A 417 19.15 3.20 0.58
N ILE A 418 18.77 4.16 1.43
CA ILE A 418 18.25 3.88 2.78
C ILE A 418 16.71 3.81 2.83
N ASN A 419 16.03 4.16 1.74
CA ASN A 419 14.57 4.23 1.75
C ASN A 419 13.95 2.83 1.77
N GLU A 420 13.09 2.58 2.74
CA GLU A 420 12.35 1.30 2.88
C GLU A 420 11.49 1.04 1.64
N PHE A 421 10.85 2.09 1.12
CA PHE A 421 10.03 2.02 -0.08
C PHE A 421 10.86 2.43 -1.29
N ASN A 422 11.34 1.45 -2.05
CA ASN A 422 12.13 1.69 -3.25
C ASN A 422 11.57 0.94 -4.47
N GLY A 423 12.01 1.38 -5.64
CA GLY A 423 11.78 0.72 -6.92
C GLY A 423 13.01 0.86 -7.81
N MET A 424 12.95 0.24 -8.98
CA MET A 424 14.02 0.29 -9.97
C MET A 424 13.58 1.11 -11.18
N ILE A 425 14.35 2.11 -11.62
CA ILE A 425 14.22 2.71 -12.96
C ILE A 425 15.46 2.30 -13.75
N GLY A 426 15.30 1.51 -14.80
CA GLY A 426 16.41 0.78 -15.41
C GLY A 426 17.14 -0.07 -14.36
N GLU A 427 18.44 0.15 -14.23
CA GLU A 427 19.32 -0.50 -13.23
C GLU A 427 19.48 0.31 -11.93
N ARG A 428 18.85 1.48 -11.81
CA ARG A 428 19.02 2.37 -10.67
C ARG A 428 17.91 2.18 -9.64
N GLN A 429 18.31 1.96 -8.39
CA GLN A 429 17.41 2.01 -7.25
C GLN A 429 17.00 3.46 -6.98
N VAL A 430 15.71 3.69 -6.83
CA VAL A 430 15.10 4.99 -6.50
C VAL A 430 14.10 4.79 -5.37
N GLY A 431 13.82 5.81 -4.57
CA GLY A 431 12.81 5.75 -3.51
C GLY A 431 11.39 5.61 -4.06
N CYS A 432 10.60 6.68 -3.97
CA CYS A 432 9.21 6.68 -4.42
C CYS A 432 9.08 7.46 -5.75
N PRO A 433 9.24 6.82 -6.93
CA PRO A 433 9.22 7.53 -8.21
C PRO A 433 7.82 8.05 -8.54
N LEU A 434 7.75 9.30 -9.03
CA LEU A 434 6.54 9.89 -9.58
C LEU A 434 6.56 9.80 -11.10
N VAL A 435 5.63 9.01 -11.67
CA VAL A 435 5.65 8.67 -13.11
C VAL A 435 4.64 9.43 -13.95
N VAL A 436 3.74 10.21 -13.34
CA VAL A 436 2.77 11.03 -14.09
C VAL A 436 3.39 12.37 -14.46
N HIS A 437 3.57 12.61 -15.75
CA HIS A 437 4.16 13.81 -16.30
C HIS A 437 3.09 14.82 -16.76
N ARG A 438 3.22 16.09 -16.39
CA ARG A 438 2.21 17.13 -16.67
C ARG A 438 2.72 18.37 -17.41
N ARG A 439 3.98 18.37 -17.88
CA ARG A 439 4.65 19.57 -18.42
C ARG A 439 4.85 19.58 -19.94
N CYS A 440 5.26 18.47 -20.55
CA CYS A 440 5.75 18.40 -21.93
C CYS A 440 4.66 17.87 -22.85
N ILE A 441 4.43 18.59 -23.93
CA ILE A 441 3.57 18.15 -25.03
C ILE A 441 4.33 17.19 -25.96
N GLU A 442 3.59 16.48 -26.82
CA GLU A 442 4.22 15.68 -27.88
C GLU A 442 4.90 16.57 -28.94
N PRO A 443 6.03 16.11 -29.53
CA PRO A 443 6.73 14.85 -29.30
C PRO A 443 7.77 14.89 -28.16
N MET A 444 7.94 16.03 -27.48
CA MET A 444 8.97 16.21 -26.44
C MET A 444 8.83 15.20 -25.30
N PHE A 445 7.59 14.90 -24.90
CA PHE A 445 7.33 13.84 -23.91
C PHE A 445 7.83 12.49 -24.37
N SER A 446 7.37 12.00 -25.54
CA SER A 446 7.73 10.67 -26.03
C SER A 446 9.23 10.50 -26.19
N ILE A 447 9.94 11.52 -26.66
CA ILE A 447 11.40 11.50 -26.80
C ILE A 447 12.09 11.36 -25.43
N SER A 448 11.71 12.17 -24.44
CA SER A 448 12.30 12.11 -23.10
C SER A 448 11.99 10.78 -22.39
N ASN A 449 10.75 10.31 -22.48
CA ASN A 449 10.31 9.07 -21.86
C ASN A 449 11.04 7.85 -22.43
N LEU A 450 11.27 7.83 -23.75
CA LEU A 450 12.01 6.78 -24.43
C LEU A 450 13.49 6.76 -24.05
N ILE A 451 14.15 7.93 -24.04
CA ILE A 451 15.61 8.01 -23.89
C ILE A 451 16.04 7.87 -22.42
N SER A 452 15.29 8.44 -21.48
CA SER A 452 15.73 8.58 -20.09
C SER A 452 14.95 7.73 -19.09
N TYR A 453 13.67 7.43 -19.34
CA TYR A 453 12.78 6.87 -18.32
C TYR A 453 12.20 5.49 -18.68
N ASP A 454 12.78 4.80 -19.67
CA ASP A 454 12.39 3.42 -20.05
C ASP A 454 10.88 3.30 -20.35
N ASN A 455 10.30 4.33 -20.97
CA ASN A 455 8.87 4.47 -21.27
C ASN A 455 7.92 4.33 -20.06
N ARG A 456 8.41 4.56 -18.83
CA ARG A 456 7.60 4.38 -17.62
C ARG A 456 6.68 5.55 -17.27
N MET A 457 6.89 6.72 -17.85
CA MET A 457 6.05 7.87 -17.55
C MET A 457 4.72 7.83 -18.31
N PHE A 458 3.70 8.48 -17.73
CA PHE A 458 2.39 8.70 -18.34
C PHE A 458 2.18 10.19 -18.63
N ASN A 459 1.70 10.55 -19.83
CA ASN A 459 1.48 11.95 -20.21
C ASN A 459 0.08 12.43 -19.80
N LYS A 460 0.03 13.36 -18.83
CA LYS A 460 -1.16 14.11 -18.41
C LYS A 460 -1.00 15.62 -18.62
N THR A 461 -0.14 16.02 -19.56
CA THR A 461 0.00 17.43 -19.95
C THR A 461 -1.28 17.88 -20.67
N ASN A 462 -1.85 19.01 -20.26
CA ASN A 462 -3.01 19.58 -20.95
C ASN A 462 -2.67 19.83 -22.41
N LYS A 463 -3.56 19.42 -23.32
CA LYS A 463 -3.36 19.62 -24.76
C LYS A 463 -3.50 21.11 -25.09
N LYS A 464 -2.72 21.59 -26.06
CA LYS A 464 -2.60 23.01 -26.48
C LYS A 464 -3.93 23.75 -26.66
N GLU A 465 -5.01 23.05 -26.99
CA GLU A 465 -6.35 23.62 -27.23
C GLU A 465 -7.01 24.23 -25.97
N GLU A 466 -6.59 23.85 -24.76
CA GLU A 466 -7.14 24.42 -23.52
C GLU A 466 -6.49 25.75 -23.09
N TYR A 467 -5.23 26.00 -23.49
CA TYR A 467 -4.49 27.22 -23.12
C TYR A 467 -4.93 28.48 -23.87
N LEU A 468 -5.76 28.32 -24.91
CA LEU A 468 -6.26 29.42 -25.74
C LEU A 468 -7.72 29.77 -25.46
N LYS A 469 -8.35 29.19 -24.43
CA LYS A 469 -9.68 29.66 -24.00
C LYS A 469 -9.49 31.05 -23.38
N PRO A 470 -10.16 32.10 -23.88
CA PRO A 470 -10.14 33.40 -23.22
C PRO A 470 -10.62 33.19 -21.79
N GLU A 471 -9.80 33.61 -20.83
CA GLU A 471 -10.13 33.57 -19.42
C GLU A 471 -11.52 34.22 -19.25
N ASN A 472 -12.47 33.48 -18.69
CA ASN A 472 -13.69 34.12 -18.18
C ASN A 472 -13.24 35.06 -17.07
N PRO A 473 -13.49 36.37 -17.18
CA PRO A 473 -13.22 37.29 -16.08
C PRO A 473 -14.05 36.83 -14.88
N PHE A 474 -13.38 36.63 -13.74
CA PHE A 474 -14.01 36.36 -12.45
C PHE A 474 -14.89 37.53 -12.01
#